data_AF-A0A7X6TJW6-F1
#
_entry.id   AF-A0A7X6TJW6-F1
#
_cell.length_a   1.000
_cell.length_b   1.000
_cell.length_c   1.000
_cell.angle_alpha   90.00
_cell.angle_beta   90.00
_cell.angle_gamma   90.00
#
_symmetry.space_group_name_H-M   'P 1'
#
loop_
_entity.id
_entity.type
_entity.pdbx_description
1 polymer ?
#
loop_
_entity_poly.entity_id
_entity_poly.type
_entity_poly.pdbx_seq_one_letter_code
_entity_poly.pdbx_strand_id
1 'polypeptide(L)'
;MLAQYREEADRRAAQGVPPLPLTEEQTAELTRMLTDGHPEQDTLLELLAERVEPGVSRAAKVKAAWLEQVAVGSVSVAGFTLEAAITMLAHMGGGYNVAALIRLLDNEQLRQPAADALRRLTKIYEAFDQVVALAGQNPAARSVLESWAAAEWFTAAPEVPERIVCTVYKVDGEINTDDFSPGNQAQSRADIPLHATFFGRSRFPAGLATIAAFRQEGRAVAFAGDVVGTGSSRKSAINSVSWLIGEDIPHVPNKRSGGIVFGGTIAPIFYATARDAGVLPVQCDVSRFTTGDELTLDLQNLTLTGPGGEPIPVERPPITLLDEYRAGGRLNLIIGRSLTRAACKALNRPEPAIFREITNPQPGPGQPYTLAQKM
;
A
#
# COMPACT_ATOMS: atom_id res chain seq x y z
N MET A 1 29.80 -4.83 -3.24
CA MET A 1 28.49 -4.19 -2.98
C MET A 1 28.20 -3.99 -1.49
N LEU A 2 28.20 -5.04 -0.64
CA LEU A 2 27.79 -4.93 0.79
C LEU A 2 28.47 -3.81 1.59
N ALA A 3 29.79 -3.67 1.49
CA ALA A 3 30.53 -2.63 2.21
C ALA A 3 30.06 -1.22 1.82
N GLN A 4 29.86 -0.97 0.53
CA GLN A 4 29.35 0.31 0.03
C GLN A 4 27.90 0.55 0.46
N TYR A 5 27.07 -0.49 0.45
CA TYR A 5 25.69 -0.41 0.95
C TYR A 5 25.66 -0.01 2.44
N ARG A 6 26.51 -0.62 3.27
CA ARG A 6 26.63 -0.29 4.71
C ARG A 6 27.10 1.15 4.92
N GLU A 7 28.10 1.59 4.18
CA GLU A 7 28.59 2.97 4.26
C GLU A 7 27.49 4.00 3.90
N GLU A 8 26.70 3.72 2.86
CA GLU A 8 25.56 4.55 2.50
C GLU A 8 24.45 4.48 3.57
N ALA A 9 24.17 3.28 4.10
CA ALA A 9 23.22 3.10 5.18
C ALA A 9 23.58 3.94 6.41
N ASP A 10 24.85 3.96 6.81
CA ASP A 10 25.35 4.76 7.93
C ASP A 10 25.22 6.26 7.65
N ARG A 11 25.55 6.72 6.43
CA ARG A 11 25.35 8.13 6.02
C ARG A 11 23.88 8.55 6.10
N ARG A 12 22.96 7.67 5.70
CA ARG A 12 21.51 7.94 5.75
C ARG A 12 20.97 7.90 7.17
N ALA A 13 21.43 6.96 7.99
CA ALA A 13 21.09 6.89 9.40
C ALA A 13 21.50 8.17 10.15
N ALA A 14 22.66 8.75 9.82
CA ALA A 14 23.10 10.04 10.37
C ALA A 14 22.17 11.23 10.00
N GLN A 15 21.37 11.08 8.94
CA GLN A 15 20.34 12.04 8.53
C GLN A 15 18.94 11.69 9.08
N GLY A 16 18.82 10.61 9.86
CA GLY A 16 17.55 10.14 10.43
C GLY A 16 16.63 9.45 9.43
N VAL A 17 17.16 8.91 8.33
CA VAL A 17 16.39 8.26 7.25
C VAL A 17 16.95 6.88 6.91
N PRO A 18 16.12 5.92 6.47
CA PRO A 18 16.59 4.59 6.10
C PRO A 18 17.46 4.61 4.83
N PRO A 19 18.19 3.51 4.55
CA PRO A 19 18.91 3.33 3.30
C PRO A 19 17.96 3.41 2.09
N LEU A 20 18.50 3.81 0.93
CA LEU A 20 17.73 3.74 -0.32
C LEU A 20 17.46 2.27 -0.72
N PRO A 21 16.39 2.00 -1.49
CA PRO A 21 16.21 0.71 -2.13
C PRO A 21 17.39 0.38 -3.03
N LEU A 22 17.66 -0.92 -3.19
CA LEU A 22 18.74 -1.40 -4.04
C LEU A 22 18.50 -1.02 -5.51
N THR A 23 19.56 -0.57 -6.17
CA THR A 23 19.56 -0.35 -7.62
C THR A 23 19.54 -1.68 -8.39
N GLU A 24 19.38 -1.60 -9.70
CA GLU A 24 19.48 -2.78 -10.57
C GLU A 24 20.86 -3.44 -10.44
N GLU A 25 21.94 -2.64 -10.47
CA GLU A 25 23.32 -3.11 -10.40
C GLU A 25 23.62 -3.74 -9.03
N GLN A 26 23.14 -3.11 -7.95
CA GLN A 26 23.27 -3.67 -6.60
C GLN A 26 22.51 -4.99 -6.48
N THR A 27 21.30 -5.08 -7.04
CA THR A 27 20.50 -6.32 -7.03
C THR A 27 21.17 -7.42 -7.83
N ALA A 28 21.72 -7.11 -9.01
CA ALA A 28 22.44 -8.09 -9.83
C ALA A 28 23.68 -8.64 -9.12
N GLU A 29 24.47 -7.75 -8.53
CA GLU A 29 25.65 -8.13 -7.76
C GLU A 29 25.27 -8.92 -6.50
N LEU A 30 24.20 -8.54 -5.80
CA LEU A 30 23.63 -9.29 -4.67
C LEU A 30 23.32 -10.74 -5.08
N THR A 31 22.57 -10.91 -6.17
CA THR A 31 22.15 -12.23 -6.62
C THR A 31 23.33 -13.09 -7.06
N ARG A 32 24.38 -12.48 -7.64
CA ARG A 32 25.63 -13.17 -7.96
C ARG A 32 26.36 -13.64 -6.69
N MET A 33 26.49 -12.77 -5.69
CA MET A 33 27.11 -13.11 -4.40
C MET A 33 26.36 -14.27 -3.71
N LEU A 34 25.03 -14.31 -3.79
CA LEU A 34 24.24 -15.44 -3.30
C LEU A 34 24.56 -16.74 -4.05
N THR A 35 24.55 -16.70 -5.38
CA THR A 35 24.89 -17.87 -6.23
C THR A 35 26.31 -18.38 -5.97
N ASP A 36 27.26 -17.47 -5.69
CA ASP A 36 28.67 -17.81 -5.43
C ASP A 36 28.92 -18.33 -3.98
N GLY A 37 27.90 -18.38 -3.12
CA GLY A 37 28.01 -18.89 -1.75
C GLY A 37 28.70 -17.93 -0.78
N HIS A 38 28.41 -16.62 -0.87
CA HIS A 38 28.99 -15.61 0.01
C HIS A 38 28.72 -15.87 1.51
N PRO A 39 29.69 -15.66 2.43
CA PRO A 39 29.53 -15.98 3.86
C PRO A 39 28.42 -15.20 4.57
N GLU A 40 28.10 -14.00 4.10
CA GLU A 40 27.01 -13.16 4.65
C GLU A 40 25.67 -13.40 3.94
N GLN A 41 25.34 -14.67 3.66
CA GLN A 41 24.19 -15.07 2.86
C GLN A 41 22.85 -14.58 3.43
N ASP A 42 22.65 -14.70 4.74
CA ASP A 42 21.38 -14.33 5.40
C ASP A 42 21.10 -12.83 5.25
N THR A 43 22.13 -12.00 5.40
CA THR A 43 22.03 -10.55 5.15
C THR A 43 21.68 -10.24 3.70
N LEU A 44 22.26 -10.97 2.74
CA LEU A 44 21.94 -10.78 1.32
C LEU A 44 20.49 -11.18 1.02
N LEU A 45 20.00 -12.29 1.59
CA LEU A 45 18.60 -12.71 1.44
C LEU A 45 17.62 -11.70 2.06
N GLU A 46 17.96 -11.15 3.23
CA GLU A 46 17.17 -10.09 3.87
C GLU A 46 17.13 -8.81 3.00
N LEU A 47 18.28 -8.37 2.48
CA LEU A 47 18.34 -7.22 1.57
C LEU A 47 17.53 -7.47 0.29
N LEU A 48 17.61 -8.68 -0.28
CA LEU A 48 16.81 -9.05 -1.45
C LEU A 48 15.31 -9.02 -1.13
N ALA A 49 14.91 -9.53 0.03
CA ALA A 49 13.53 -9.55 0.48
C ALA A 49 12.96 -8.15 0.72
N GLU A 50 13.70 -7.31 1.46
CA GLU A 50 13.18 -6.08 2.06
C GLU A 50 13.60 -4.79 1.37
N ARG A 51 14.68 -4.78 0.58
CA ARG A 51 15.27 -3.55 0.04
C ARG A 51 15.19 -3.42 -1.48
N VAL A 52 14.53 -4.34 -2.18
CA VAL A 52 14.26 -4.21 -3.62
C VAL A 52 12.86 -3.64 -3.85
N GLU A 53 12.76 -2.52 -4.59
CA GLU A 53 11.47 -1.94 -4.94
C GLU A 53 10.64 -2.93 -5.78
N PRO A 54 9.37 -3.23 -5.40
CA PRO A 54 8.51 -4.19 -6.09
C PRO A 54 7.99 -3.67 -7.45
N GLY A 55 7.12 -4.44 -8.10
CA GLY A 55 6.44 -3.99 -9.32
C GLY A 55 7.29 -4.14 -10.59
N VAL A 56 7.44 -3.03 -11.31
CA VAL A 56 8.10 -2.96 -12.62
C VAL A 56 9.42 -2.17 -12.58
N SER A 57 10.02 -2.01 -11.40
CA SER A 57 11.35 -1.42 -11.27
C SER A 57 12.41 -2.28 -11.98
N ARG A 58 13.52 -1.66 -12.40
CA ARG A 58 14.64 -2.41 -13.02
C ARG A 58 15.22 -3.45 -12.05
N ALA A 59 15.33 -3.10 -10.76
CA ALA A 59 15.75 -4.02 -9.71
C ALA A 59 14.77 -5.19 -9.50
N ALA A 60 13.45 -4.94 -9.55
CA ALA A 60 12.44 -6.00 -9.50
C ALA A 60 12.57 -6.98 -10.67
N LYS A 61 12.93 -6.50 -11.87
CA LYS A 61 13.17 -7.38 -13.02
C LYS A 61 14.28 -8.39 -12.74
N VAL A 62 15.40 -7.92 -12.20
CA VAL A 62 16.55 -8.76 -11.82
C VAL A 62 16.16 -9.74 -10.73
N LYS A 63 15.51 -9.26 -9.65
CA LYS A 63 15.02 -10.10 -8.54
C LYS A 63 14.08 -11.20 -9.03
N ALA A 64 13.08 -10.86 -9.84
CA ALA A 64 12.10 -11.84 -10.34
C ALA A 64 12.77 -12.91 -11.21
N ALA A 65 13.66 -12.51 -12.12
CA ALA A 65 14.37 -13.45 -13.00
C ALA A 65 15.29 -14.40 -12.22
N TRP A 66 15.98 -13.90 -11.19
CA TRP A 66 16.83 -14.73 -10.34
C TRP A 66 16.00 -15.69 -9.46
N LEU A 67 14.92 -15.20 -8.85
CA LEU A 67 14.03 -16.05 -8.03
C LEU A 67 13.38 -17.16 -8.86
N GLU A 68 13.04 -16.91 -10.12
CA GLU A 68 12.56 -17.94 -11.04
C GLU A 68 13.62 -19.01 -11.29
N GLN A 69 14.89 -18.62 -11.51
CA GLN A 69 16.01 -19.55 -11.67
C GLN A 69 16.22 -20.42 -10.43
N VAL A 70 16.10 -19.84 -9.24
CA VAL A 70 16.16 -20.61 -7.98
C VAL A 70 14.98 -21.57 -7.89
N ALA A 71 13.75 -21.11 -8.20
CA ALA A 71 12.56 -21.93 -8.12
C ALA A 71 12.63 -23.16 -9.04
N VAL A 72 13.16 -23.02 -10.26
CA VAL A 72 13.35 -24.15 -11.20
C VAL A 72 14.61 -24.98 -10.94
N GLY A 73 15.42 -24.61 -9.93
CA GLY A 73 16.63 -25.33 -9.54
C GLY A 73 17.83 -25.12 -10.48
N SER A 74 17.80 -24.11 -11.37
CA SER A 74 18.97 -23.77 -12.20
C SER A 74 20.03 -22.97 -11.43
N VAL A 75 19.61 -22.31 -10.35
CA VAL A 75 20.49 -21.70 -9.34
C VAL A 75 20.19 -22.33 -7.98
N SER A 76 21.22 -22.63 -7.20
CA SER A 76 21.10 -23.16 -5.84
C SER A 76 21.81 -22.24 -4.87
N VAL A 77 21.17 -21.99 -3.72
CA VAL A 77 21.71 -21.22 -2.60
C VAL A 77 21.47 -22.04 -1.34
N ALA A 78 22.51 -22.26 -0.54
CA ALA A 78 22.43 -23.16 0.61
C ALA A 78 21.37 -22.66 1.61
N GLY A 79 20.40 -23.51 1.99
CA GLY A 79 19.35 -23.11 2.94
C GLY A 79 18.25 -22.17 2.39
N PHE A 80 18.30 -21.79 1.11
CA PHE A 80 17.22 -21.06 0.44
C PHE A 80 16.49 -21.99 -0.52
N THR A 81 15.29 -22.42 -0.14
CA THR A 81 14.53 -23.44 -0.88
C THR A 81 13.79 -22.86 -2.09
N LEU A 82 13.38 -23.74 -3.00
CA LEU A 82 12.53 -23.36 -4.14
C LEU A 82 11.19 -22.74 -3.69
N GLU A 83 10.63 -23.22 -2.58
CA GLU A 83 9.39 -22.67 -2.01
C GLU A 83 9.62 -21.27 -1.42
N ALA A 84 10.79 -21.02 -0.83
CA ALA A 84 11.17 -19.70 -0.35
C ALA A 84 11.31 -18.70 -1.51
N ALA A 85 11.84 -19.15 -2.66
CA ALA A 85 11.92 -18.32 -3.87
C ALA A 85 10.53 -17.96 -4.41
N ILE A 86 9.60 -18.92 -4.49
CA ILE A 86 8.21 -18.68 -4.90
C ILE A 86 7.49 -17.77 -3.91
N THR A 87 7.70 -17.96 -2.61
CA THR A 87 7.16 -17.07 -1.57
C THR A 87 7.65 -15.64 -1.77
N MET A 88 8.94 -15.45 -2.05
CA MET A 88 9.49 -14.12 -2.30
C MET A 88 8.96 -13.50 -3.61
N LEU A 89 8.72 -14.30 -4.66
CA LEU A 89 8.03 -13.85 -5.87
C LEU A 89 6.62 -13.35 -5.55
N ALA A 90 5.87 -14.03 -4.68
CA ALA A 90 4.52 -13.63 -4.27
C ALA A 90 4.49 -12.23 -3.62
N HIS A 91 5.55 -11.84 -2.93
CA HIS A 91 5.64 -10.56 -2.22
C HIS A 91 6.03 -9.37 -3.10
N MET A 92 6.30 -9.56 -4.39
CA MET A 92 6.69 -8.48 -5.29
C MET A 92 5.50 -7.64 -5.82
N GLY A 93 4.27 -7.93 -5.36
CA GLY A 93 3.10 -7.06 -5.51
C GLY A 93 2.53 -6.91 -6.94
N GLY A 94 3.13 -7.52 -7.95
CA GLY A 94 2.72 -7.46 -9.36
C GLY A 94 3.88 -7.10 -10.30
N GLY A 95 3.67 -7.17 -11.62
CA GLY A 95 4.71 -6.87 -12.61
C GLY A 95 5.54 -8.11 -12.99
N TYR A 96 6.87 -8.02 -12.90
CA TYR A 96 7.76 -9.07 -13.42
C TYR A 96 7.59 -10.43 -12.73
N ASN A 97 7.16 -10.45 -11.47
CA ASN A 97 6.87 -11.68 -10.73
C ASN A 97 5.66 -12.44 -11.30
N VAL A 98 4.65 -11.75 -11.85
CA VAL A 98 3.45 -12.40 -12.41
C VAL A 98 3.83 -13.29 -13.58
N ALA A 99 4.66 -12.77 -14.50
CA ALA A 99 5.11 -13.53 -15.65
C ALA A 99 5.97 -14.74 -15.23
N ALA A 100 6.83 -14.58 -14.23
CA ALA A 100 7.61 -15.69 -13.66
C ALA A 100 6.68 -16.76 -13.07
N LEU A 101 5.76 -16.38 -12.18
CA LEU A 101 4.82 -17.30 -11.54
C LEU A 101 3.93 -18.06 -12.54
N ILE A 102 3.50 -17.40 -13.62
CA ILE A 102 2.73 -18.06 -14.69
C ILE A 102 3.56 -19.15 -15.37
N ARG A 103 4.84 -18.90 -15.70
CA ARG A 103 5.72 -19.93 -16.27
C ARG A 103 5.93 -21.11 -15.32
N LEU A 104 5.96 -20.86 -14.01
CA LEU A 104 6.10 -21.92 -13.01
C LEU A 104 4.86 -22.85 -12.93
N LEU A 105 3.69 -22.45 -13.45
CA LEU A 105 2.51 -23.33 -13.52
C LEU A 105 2.71 -24.55 -14.42
N ASP A 106 3.62 -24.48 -15.40
CA ASP A 106 3.91 -25.58 -16.32
C ASP A 106 4.81 -26.66 -15.69
N ASN A 107 5.51 -26.33 -14.60
CA ASN A 107 6.35 -27.29 -13.87
C ASN A 107 5.52 -28.07 -12.83
N GLU A 108 5.47 -29.39 -12.93
CA GLU A 108 4.64 -30.25 -12.07
C GLU A 108 4.87 -30.05 -10.56
N GLN A 109 6.12 -29.89 -10.13
CA GLN A 109 6.47 -29.74 -8.71
C GLN A 109 6.19 -28.32 -8.19
N LEU A 110 6.29 -27.30 -9.06
CA LEU A 110 6.17 -25.89 -8.70
C LEU A 110 4.76 -25.34 -8.93
N ARG A 111 3.93 -26.09 -9.67
CA ARG A 111 2.61 -25.67 -10.13
C ARG A 111 1.70 -25.21 -9.00
N GLN A 112 1.58 -25.99 -7.93
CA GLN A 112 0.69 -25.63 -6.83
C GLN A 112 1.21 -24.43 -6.02
N PRO A 113 2.49 -24.38 -5.59
CA PRO A 113 3.05 -23.18 -4.96
C PRO A 113 2.91 -21.92 -5.81
N ALA A 114 3.12 -22.01 -7.13
CA ALA A 114 2.96 -20.88 -8.04
C ALA A 114 1.50 -20.40 -8.13
N ALA A 115 0.53 -21.32 -8.16
CA ALA A 115 -0.88 -20.98 -8.10
C ALA A 115 -1.27 -20.32 -6.76
N ASP A 116 -0.73 -20.79 -5.64
CA ASP A 116 -0.96 -20.22 -4.31
C ASP A 116 -0.37 -18.82 -4.17
N ALA A 117 0.75 -18.54 -4.85
CA ALA A 117 1.30 -17.20 -4.98
C ALA A 117 0.42 -16.29 -5.85
N LEU A 118 0.03 -16.76 -7.06
CA LEU A 118 -0.75 -15.96 -8.03
C LEU A 118 -2.13 -15.56 -7.50
N ARG A 119 -2.81 -16.44 -6.77
CA ARG A 119 -4.18 -16.19 -6.32
C ARG A 119 -4.31 -14.99 -5.37
N ARG A 120 -3.21 -14.61 -4.70
CA ARG A 120 -3.13 -13.44 -3.80
C ARG A 120 -2.84 -12.13 -4.53
N LEU A 121 -2.41 -12.18 -5.78
CA LEU A 121 -2.07 -11.00 -6.57
C LEU A 121 -3.29 -10.45 -7.31
N THR A 122 -3.43 -9.12 -7.31
CA THR A 122 -4.50 -8.42 -8.04
C THR A 122 -4.02 -7.70 -9.30
N LYS A 123 -2.74 -7.33 -9.34
CA LYS A 123 -2.12 -6.57 -10.43
C LYS A 123 -1.68 -7.48 -11.59
N ILE A 124 -2.65 -8.19 -12.15
CA ILE A 124 -2.46 -9.20 -13.19
C ILE A 124 -2.50 -8.59 -14.61
N TYR A 125 -3.40 -7.61 -14.83
CA TYR A 125 -3.54 -6.90 -16.11
C TYR A 125 -3.61 -7.84 -17.32
N GLU A 126 -2.80 -7.60 -18.36
CA GLU A 126 -2.76 -8.36 -19.61
C GLU A 126 -2.40 -9.85 -19.42
N ALA A 127 -1.74 -10.20 -18.31
CA ALA A 127 -1.43 -11.59 -18.00
C ALA A 127 -2.67 -12.42 -17.62
N PHE A 128 -3.83 -11.79 -17.43
CA PHE A 128 -5.08 -12.47 -17.08
C PHE A 128 -5.48 -13.47 -18.17
N ASP A 129 -5.42 -13.07 -19.43
CA ASP A 129 -5.81 -13.93 -20.56
C ASP A 129 -4.88 -15.15 -20.70
N GLN A 130 -3.61 -15.03 -20.28
CA GLN A 130 -2.69 -16.16 -20.24
C GLN A 130 -3.13 -17.20 -19.21
N VAL A 131 -3.56 -16.76 -18.02
CA VAL A 131 -4.08 -17.66 -16.97
C VAL A 131 -5.41 -18.29 -17.40
N VAL A 132 -6.28 -17.54 -18.09
CA VAL A 132 -7.51 -18.08 -18.69
C VAL A 132 -7.20 -19.18 -19.70
N ALA A 133 -6.26 -18.95 -20.60
CA ALA A 133 -5.85 -19.97 -21.59
C ALA A 133 -5.30 -21.23 -20.91
N LEU A 134 -4.45 -21.09 -19.89
CA LEU A 134 -3.89 -22.21 -19.13
C LEU A 134 -4.96 -22.98 -18.35
N ALA A 135 -5.96 -22.31 -17.79
CA ALA A 135 -7.01 -22.94 -16.97
C ALA A 135 -7.85 -23.99 -17.72
N GLY A 136 -7.83 -23.98 -19.06
CA GLY A 136 -8.48 -25.02 -19.87
C GLY A 136 -7.84 -26.40 -19.73
N GLN A 137 -6.56 -26.47 -19.36
CA GLN A 137 -5.77 -27.71 -19.30
C GLN A 137 -5.02 -27.89 -17.98
N ASN A 138 -4.79 -26.81 -17.22
CA ASN A 138 -4.04 -26.79 -15.98
C ASN A 138 -4.98 -26.56 -14.78
N PRO A 139 -5.26 -27.59 -13.95
CA PRO A 139 -6.14 -27.46 -12.79
C PRO A 139 -5.69 -26.39 -11.78
N ALA A 140 -4.40 -26.15 -11.64
CA ALA A 140 -3.88 -25.13 -10.74
C ALA A 140 -4.16 -23.73 -11.28
N ALA A 141 -3.95 -23.49 -12.58
CA ALA A 141 -4.34 -22.23 -13.23
C ALA A 141 -5.85 -21.98 -13.11
N ARG A 142 -6.67 -23.04 -13.23
CA ARG A 142 -8.12 -22.96 -12.99
C ARG A 142 -8.44 -22.55 -11.55
N SER A 143 -7.76 -23.12 -10.56
CA SER A 143 -7.95 -22.74 -9.15
C SER A 143 -7.60 -21.28 -8.87
N VAL A 144 -6.62 -20.71 -9.59
CA VAL A 144 -6.28 -19.28 -9.51
C VAL A 144 -7.46 -18.43 -9.98
N LEU A 145 -8.06 -18.77 -11.13
CA LEU A 145 -9.25 -18.06 -11.63
C LEU A 145 -10.44 -18.18 -10.67
N GLU A 146 -10.67 -19.38 -10.12
CA GLU A 146 -11.77 -19.63 -9.19
C GLU A 146 -11.60 -18.81 -7.89
N SER A 147 -10.37 -18.71 -7.39
CA SER A 147 -10.01 -17.85 -6.26
C SER A 147 -10.23 -16.36 -6.56
N TRP A 148 -9.77 -15.87 -7.72
CA TRP A 148 -10.01 -14.47 -8.11
C TRP A 148 -11.48 -14.15 -8.25
N ALA A 149 -12.26 -15.06 -8.86
CA ALA A 149 -13.70 -14.95 -8.98
C ALA A 149 -14.42 -15.04 -7.62
N ALA A 150 -13.80 -15.68 -6.61
CA ALA A 150 -14.31 -15.73 -5.24
C ALA A 150 -13.82 -14.52 -4.41
N ALA A 151 -12.94 -13.70 -5.00
CA ALA A 151 -12.28 -12.57 -4.38
C ALA A 151 -11.54 -12.94 -3.09
N GLU A 152 -10.88 -14.10 -3.08
CA GLU A 152 -10.05 -14.54 -1.94
C GLU A 152 -8.90 -13.57 -1.64
N TRP A 153 -8.42 -12.82 -2.64
CA TRP A 153 -7.44 -11.74 -2.45
C TRP A 153 -7.93 -10.67 -1.46
N PHE A 154 -9.25 -10.45 -1.38
CA PHE A 154 -9.87 -9.45 -0.50
C PHE A 154 -10.22 -10.07 0.86
N THR A 155 -10.78 -11.27 0.89
CA THR A 155 -11.18 -11.93 2.14
C THR A 155 -9.97 -12.45 2.93
N ALA A 156 -8.85 -12.76 2.27
CA ALA A 156 -7.59 -13.11 2.92
C ALA A 156 -6.79 -11.88 3.39
N ALA A 157 -7.13 -10.67 2.92
CA ALA A 157 -6.53 -9.45 3.46
C ALA A 157 -6.99 -9.24 4.91
N PRO A 158 -6.14 -8.68 5.80
CA PRO A 158 -6.48 -8.42 7.19
C PRO A 158 -7.84 -7.74 7.33
N GLU A 159 -8.65 -8.22 8.27
CA GLU A 159 -9.94 -7.60 8.53
C GLU A 159 -9.76 -6.18 9.05
N VAL A 160 -10.72 -5.32 8.73
CA VAL A 160 -10.77 -3.97 9.29
C VAL A 160 -11.05 -4.11 10.79
N PRO A 161 -10.20 -3.56 11.67
CA PRO A 161 -10.43 -3.66 13.10
C PRO A 161 -11.76 -2.97 13.46
N GLU A 162 -12.46 -3.47 14.47
CA GLU A 162 -13.72 -2.84 14.91
C GLU A 162 -13.50 -1.40 15.38
N ARG A 163 -12.37 -1.15 16.05
CA ARG A 163 -12.01 0.15 16.61
C ARG A 163 -10.53 0.46 16.39
N ILE A 164 -10.22 1.73 16.20
CA ILE A 164 -8.86 2.26 16.26
C ILE A 164 -8.79 3.30 17.37
N VAL A 165 -7.86 3.10 18.31
CA VAL A 165 -7.49 4.10 19.32
C VAL A 165 -6.26 4.85 18.81
N CYS A 166 -6.31 6.17 18.79
CA CYS A 166 -5.22 6.99 18.26
C CYS A 166 -5.02 8.26 19.08
N THR A 167 -3.78 8.73 19.15
CA THR A 167 -3.41 10.03 19.73
C THR A 167 -3.35 11.08 18.62
N VAL A 168 -3.96 12.22 18.85
CA VAL A 168 -4.06 13.29 17.85
C VAL A 168 -2.81 14.17 17.86
N TYR A 169 -2.29 14.47 16.68
CA TYR A 169 -1.48 15.65 16.42
C TYR A 169 -2.29 16.65 15.58
N LYS A 170 -2.71 17.77 16.20
CA LYS A 170 -3.58 18.77 15.59
C LYS A 170 -2.81 20.03 15.18
N VAL A 171 -3.08 20.53 13.99
CA VAL A 171 -2.64 21.84 13.50
C VAL A 171 -3.85 22.73 13.27
N ASP A 172 -3.86 23.91 13.89
CA ASP A 172 -4.96 24.87 13.74
C ASP A 172 -4.87 25.66 12.42
N GLY A 173 -6.04 26.00 11.89
CA GLY A 173 -6.24 26.74 10.65
C GLY A 173 -6.21 25.87 9.39
N GLU A 174 -5.87 26.52 8.27
CA GLU A 174 -5.71 25.85 6.99
C GLU A 174 -4.29 25.28 6.84
N ILE A 175 -4.21 24.04 6.37
CA ILE A 175 -2.98 23.33 6.03
C ILE A 175 -2.98 23.05 4.53
N ASN A 176 -2.09 23.72 3.82
CA ASN A 176 -1.91 23.54 2.39
C ASN A 176 -1.04 22.30 2.11
N THR A 177 -1.22 21.69 0.94
CA THR A 177 -0.29 20.64 0.46
C THR A 177 1.18 21.06 0.44
N ASP A 178 1.49 22.36 0.30
CA ASP A 178 2.85 22.90 0.43
C ASP A 178 3.42 22.78 1.86
N ASP A 179 2.58 22.79 2.90
CA ASP A 179 3.03 22.59 4.29
C ASP A 179 3.48 21.13 4.53
N PHE A 180 2.85 20.18 3.84
CA PHE A 180 3.23 18.76 3.90
C PHE A 180 4.38 18.41 2.96
N SER A 181 4.46 19.09 1.80
CA SER A 181 5.37 18.80 0.71
C SER A 181 5.80 20.11 0.01
N PRO A 182 6.77 20.84 0.60
CA PRO A 182 7.19 22.14 0.10
C PRO A 182 7.66 22.10 -1.36
N GLY A 183 7.23 23.08 -2.16
CA GLY A 183 7.56 23.19 -3.57
C GLY A 183 9.05 23.32 -3.86
N ASN A 184 9.80 24.00 -2.99
CA ASN A 184 11.26 24.15 -3.09
C ASN A 184 12.05 22.87 -2.76
N GLN A 185 11.36 21.79 -2.38
CA GLN A 185 11.95 20.47 -2.11
C GLN A 185 11.46 19.41 -3.11
N ALA A 186 10.91 19.83 -4.26
CA ALA A 186 10.31 18.92 -5.25
C ALA A 186 11.26 17.81 -5.73
N GLN A 187 12.56 18.08 -5.80
CA GLN A 187 13.61 17.14 -6.19
C GLN A 187 13.72 15.92 -5.25
N SER A 188 13.29 16.04 -3.99
CA SER A 188 13.37 14.95 -3.02
C SER A 188 12.11 14.07 -2.97
N ARG A 189 11.05 14.40 -3.72
CA ARG A 189 9.72 13.75 -3.61
C ARG A 189 9.72 12.24 -3.87
N ALA A 190 10.68 11.73 -4.65
CA ALA A 190 10.83 10.31 -4.92
C ALA A 190 11.41 9.55 -3.72
N ASP A 191 12.23 10.21 -2.90
CA ASP A 191 12.77 9.69 -1.66
C ASP A 191 11.82 10.07 -0.51
N ILE A 192 10.77 9.26 -0.31
CA ILE A 192 9.69 9.53 0.64
C ILE A 192 10.22 9.82 2.06
N PRO A 193 11.13 9.01 2.64
CA PRO A 193 11.66 9.29 3.97
C PRO A 193 12.40 10.62 4.06
N LEU A 194 13.23 10.95 3.06
CA LEU A 194 13.91 12.24 3.01
C LEU A 194 12.92 13.39 2.87
N HIS A 195 11.96 13.25 1.96
CA HIS A 195 10.98 14.31 1.69
C HIS A 195 10.12 14.60 2.93
N ALA A 196 9.75 13.56 3.68
CA ALA A 196 8.98 13.70 4.90
C ALA A 196 9.72 14.51 5.98
N THR A 197 11.06 14.60 5.94
CA THR A 197 11.81 15.49 6.86
C THR A 197 11.50 16.97 6.66
N PHE A 198 10.86 17.36 5.54
CA PHE A 198 10.44 18.73 5.27
C PHE A 198 9.01 19.05 5.73
N PHE A 199 8.28 18.06 6.23
CA PHE A 199 6.91 18.19 6.71
C PHE A 199 6.81 19.27 7.79
N GLY A 200 5.95 20.27 7.55
CA GLY A 200 5.62 21.29 8.53
C GLY A 200 6.72 22.29 8.87
N ARG A 201 7.90 22.23 8.22
CA ARG A 201 9.08 23.00 8.65
C ARG A 201 8.83 24.50 8.85
N SER A 202 7.99 25.10 8.01
CA SER A 202 7.68 26.53 8.11
C SER A 202 6.46 26.83 8.98
N ARG A 203 5.43 25.98 8.93
CA ARG A 203 4.11 26.26 9.50
C ARG A 203 3.90 25.68 10.91
N PHE A 204 4.45 24.50 11.17
CA PHE A 204 4.35 23.77 12.44
C PHE A 204 5.65 22.99 12.71
N PRO A 205 6.77 23.70 13.01
CA PRO A 205 8.11 23.12 13.04
C PRO A 205 8.31 22.03 14.11
N ALA A 206 7.50 22.02 15.17
CA ALA A 206 7.54 20.99 16.21
C ALA A 206 6.89 19.65 15.77
N GLY A 207 6.15 19.63 14.65
CA GLY A 207 5.28 18.50 14.32
C GLY A 207 5.98 17.17 14.14
N LEU A 208 7.15 17.17 13.50
CA LEU A 208 7.96 15.96 13.35
C LEU A 208 8.36 15.36 14.71
N ALA A 209 8.85 16.20 15.62
CA ALA A 209 9.29 15.75 16.94
C ALA A 209 8.11 15.26 17.78
N THR A 210 6.97 15.96 17.76
CA THR A 210 5.77 15.56 18.50
C THR A 210 5.19 14.24 18.00
N ILE A 211 5.05 14.07 16.68
CA ILE A 211 4.57 12.81 16.10
C ILE A 211 5.52 11.66 16.44
N ALA A 212 6.84 11.89 16.33
CA ALA A 212 7.84 10.90 16.68
C ALA A 212 7.77 10.49 18.16
N ALA A 213 7.58 11.44 19.08
CA ALA A 213 7.43 11.16 20.50
C ALA A 213 6.21 10.26 20.78
N PHE A 214 5.05 10.58 20.22
CA PHE A 214 3.86 9.73 20.36
C PHE A 214 4.09 8.30 19.84
N ARG A 215 4.77 8.15 18.70
CA ARG A 215 5.10 6.83 18.14
C ARG A 215 6.10 6.05 18.99
N GLN A 216 7.08 6.72 19.60
CA GLN A 216 8.04 6.07 20.50
C GLN A 216 7.36 5.53 21.77
N GLU A 217 6.26 6.13 22.19
CA GLU A 217 5.40 5.61 23.25
C GLU A 217 4.49 4.45 22.80
N GLY A 218 4.63 3.98 21.56
CA GLY A 218 3.81 2.89 20.99
C GLY A 218 2.40 3.30 20.59
N ARG A 219 2.10 4.60 20.55
CA ARG A 219 0.76 5.10 20.21
C ARG A 219 0.57 5.18 18.70
N ALA A 220 -0.60 4.77 18.22
CA ALA A 220 -1.04 5.10 16.86
C ALA A 220 -1.34 6.61 16.79
N VAL A 221 -0.90 7.29 15.74
CA VAL A 221 -1.04 8.74 15.62
C VAL A 221 -2.03 9.08 14.50
N ALA A 222 -2.90 10.05 14.76
CA ALA A 222 -3.75 10.66 13.74
C ALA A 222 -3.33 12.11 13.51
N PHE A 223 -3.31 12.55 12.25
CA PHE A 223 -3.14 13.97 11.92
C PHE A 223 -4.50 14.65 11.91
N ALA A 224 -4.62 15.84 12.49
CA ALA A 224 -5.85 16.62 12.48
C ALA A 224 -5.61 18.08 12.06
N GLY A 225 -6.59 18.69 11.39
CA GLY A 225 -6.60 20.13 11.16
C GLY A 225 -7.99 20.69 10.81
N ASP A 226 -8.14 22.01 10.88
CA ASP A 226 -9.44 22.63 10.63
C ASP A 226 -9.81 22.55 9.15
N VAL A 227 -8.86 22.89 8.26
CA VAL A 227 -8.97 22.69 6.81
C VAL A 227 -7.72 22.01 6.29
N VAL A 228 -7.85 20.81 5.70
CA VAL A 228 -6.69 19.96 5.36
C VAL A 228 -6.56 19.75 3.85
N GLY A 229 -5.35 19.99 3.34
CA GLY A 229 -4.92 19.53 2.02
C GLY A 229 -5.34 20.42 0.86
N THR A 230 -5.56 21.71 1.11
CA THR A 230 -5.84 22.69 0.05
C THR A 230 -4.64 22.89 -0.87
N GLY A 231 -4.88 23.49 -2.03
CA GLY A 231 -3.85 23.79 -3.01
C GLY A 231 -3.63 22.67 -4.02
N SER A 232 -2.38 22.46 -4.41
CA SER A 232 -2.02 21.64 -5.56
C SER A 232 -2.15 20.13 -5.33
N SER A 233 -2.53 19.40 -6.38
CA SER A 233 -2.49 17.93 -6.37
C SER A 233 -1.04 17.43 -6.30
N ARG A 234 -0.62 16.98 -5.12
CA ARG A 234 0.73 16.44 -4.90
C ARG A 234 0.67 15.19 -4.04
N LYS A 235 0.87 14.03 -4.67
CA LYS A 235 0.94 12.73 -3.96
C LYS A 235 2.00 12.72 -2.85
N SER A 236 3.07 13.49 -2.99
CA SER A 236 4.12 13.63 -1.98
C SER A 236 3.63 14.19 -0.64
N ALA A 237 2.55 14.96 -0.61
CA ALA A 237 1.92 15.40 0.64
C ALA A 237 1.35 14.19 1.41
N ILE A 238 0.57 13.34 0.73
CA ILE A 238 0.03 12.11 1.31
C ILE A 238 1.16 11.14 1.69
N ASN A 239 2.19 10.98 0.83
CA ASN A 239 3.33 10.14 1.17
C ASN A 239 4.04 10.60 2.45
N SER A 240 4.20 11.92 2.66
CA SER A 240 4.82 12.46 3.87
C SER A 240 3.95 12.23 5.10
N VAL A 241 2.63 12.44 4.99
CA VAL A 241 1.68 12.10 6.05
C VAL A 241 1.77 10.62 6.38
N SER A 242 1.57 9.72 5.41
CA SER A 242 1.63 8.27 5.62
C SER A 242 2.99 7.80 6.12
N TRP A 243 4.09 8.44 5.74
CA TRP A 243 5.41 8.13 6.29
C TRP A 243 5.47 8.37 7.81
N LEU A 244 4.86 9.46 8.27
CA LEU A 244 4.87 9.85 9.68
C LEU A 244 3.85 9.08 10.51
N ILE A 245 2.64 8.83 9.99
CA ILE A 245 1.53 8.27 10.79
C ILE A 245 1.02 6.90 10.34
N GLY A 246 1.47 6.42 9.19
CA GLY A 246 1.08 5.10 8.66
C GLY A 246 1.98 3.97 9.14
N GLU A 247 1.78 2.81 8.56
CA GLU A 247 2.49 1.56 8.85
C GLU A 247 3.35 1.11 7.67
N ASP A 248 4.43 0.41 8.00
CA ASP A 248 5.32 -0.19 7.00
C ASP A 248 4.56 -1.21 6.16
N ILE A 249 4.81 -1.19 4.85
CA ILE A 249 4.25 -2.17 3.92
C ILE A 249 5.28 -3.30 3.80
N PRO A 250 4.95 -4.54 4.20
CA PRO A 250 5.88 -5.67 4.12
C PRO A 250 6.51 -5.80 2.73
N HIS A 251 7.84 -5.97 2.68
CA HIS A 251 8.61 -6.16 1.45
C HIS A 251 8.58 -4.97 0.46
N VAL A 252 8.11 -3.79 0.88
CA VAL A 252 8.12 -2.57 0.06
C VAL A 252 8.95 -1.50 0.77
N PRO A 253 10.22 -1.30 0.37
CA PRO A 253 11.10 -0.37 1.06
C PRO A 253 10.62 1.08 0.93
N ASN A 254 10.87 1.87 1.99
CA ASN A 254 10.73 3.33 2.02
C ASN A 254 9.34 3.85 1.64
N LYS A 255 8.30 3.05 1.93
CA LYS A 255 6.90 3.43 1.71
C LYS A 255 6.03 2.89 2.83
N ARG A 256 5.08 3.72 3.25
CA ARG A 256 4.07 3.38 4.26
C ARG A 256 2.67 3.55 3.68
N SER A 257 1.71 2.85 4.28
CA SER A 257 0.28 2.99 3.99
C SER A 257 -0.53 3.11 5.27
N GLY A 258 -1.81 3.46 5.17
CA GLY A 258 -2.63 3.65 6.36
C GLY A 258 -2.39 5.00 7.03
N GLY A 259 -2.84 5.09 8.28
CA GLY A 259 -2.93 6.34 9.03
C GLY A 259 -4.32 6.97 8.94
N ILE A 260 -4.60 7.88 9.86
CA ILE A 260 -5.88 8.58 9.97
C ILE A 260 -5.65 10.08 9.83
N VAL A 261 -6.46 10.72 8.99
CA VAL A 261 -6.49 12.18 8.84
C VAL A 261 -7.87 12.68 9.23
N PHE A 262 -7.95 13.40 10.34
CA PHE A 262 -9.15 14.14 10.73
C PHE A 262 -9.14 15.55 10.12
N GLY A 263 -10.27 16.01 9.62
CA GLY A 263 -10.40 17.36 9.10
C GLY A 263 -11.78 17.95 9.38
N GLY A 264 -11.84 19.22 9.81
CA GLY A 264 -13.12 19.95 9.79
C GLY A 264 -13.64 20.05 8.34
N THR A 265 -12.72 20.31 7.41
CA THR A 265 -12.92 20.17 5.97
C THR A 265 -11.67 19.56 5.34
N ILE A 266 -11.85 18.60 4.43
CA ILE A 266 -10.74 18.02 3.66
C ILE A 266 -10.93 18.35 2.18
N ALA A 267 -9.91 18.94 1.56
CA ALA A 267 -9.99 19.30 0.15
C ALA A 267 -10.24 18.05 -0.74
N PRO A 268 -11.14 18.11 -1.74
CA PRO A 268 -11.57 16.91 -2.49
C PRO A 268 -10.44 16.11 -3.14
N ILE A 269 -9.42 16.78 -3.68
CA ILE A 269 -8.26 16.13 -4.30
C ILE A 269 -7.42 15.40 -3.25
N PHE A 270 -7.18 16.03 -2.10
CA PHE A 270 -6.46 15.43 -0.98
C PHE A 270 -7.24 14.24 -0.43
N TYR A 271 -8.55 14.37 -0.24
CA TYR A 271 -9.45 13.31 0.20
C TYR A 271 -9.39 12.08 -0.72
N ALA A 272 -9.47 12.29 -2.04
CA ALA A 272 -9.35 11.23 -3.03
C ALA A 272 -7.96 10.55 -2.99
N THR A 273 -6.90 11.34 -2.89
CA THR A 273 -5.51 10.83 -2.88
C THR A 273 -5.21 10.05 -1.59
N ALA A 274 -5.74 10.49 -0.45
CA ALA A 274 -5.66 9.80 0.83
C ALA A 274 -6.31 8.40 0.73
N ARG A 275 -7.54 8.33 0.21
CA ARG A 275 -8.25 7.06 -0.03
C ARG A 275 -7.50 6.13 -0.98
N ASP A 276 -6.92 6.68 -2.06
CA ASP A 276 -6.11 5.89 -3.00
C ASP A 276 -4.84 5.31 -2.36
N ALA A 277 -4.30 5.96 -1.33
CA ALA A 277 -3.12 5.52 -0.58
C ALA A 277 -3.44 4.63 0.63
N GLY A 278 -4.72 4.35 0.89
CA GLY A 278 -5.16 3.59 2.06
C GLY A 278 -5.16 4.36 3.37
N VAL A 279 -5.03 5.69 3.33
CA VAL A 279 -5.26 6.56 4.50
C VAL A 279 -6.76 6.64 4.75
N LEU A 280 -7.19 6.73 6.02
CA LEU A 280 -8.56 7.00 6.42
C LEU A 280 -8.77 8.52 6.62
N PRO A 281 -9.29 9.25 5.61
CA PRO A 281 -9.75 10.62 5.83
C PRO A 281 -11.14 10.61 6.47
N VAL A 282 -11.27 11.29 7.61
CA VAL A 282 -12.51 11.38 8.38
C VAL A 282 -12.83 12.86 8.61
N GLN A 283 -13.98 13.32 8.12
CA GLN A 283 -14.46 14.68 8.39
C GLN A 283 -15.27 14.71 9.68
N CYS A 284 -14.89 15.55 10.64
CA CYS A 284 -15.52 15.63 11.96
C CYS A 284 -15.37 17.01 12.61
N ASP A 285 -16.08 17.26 13.72
CA ASP A 285 -15.91 18.48 14.52
C ASP A 285 -14.58 18.47 15.29
N VAL A 286 -13.51 18.92 14.62
CA VAL A 286 -12.15 18.95 15.17
C VAL A 286 -11.96 19.96 16.31
N SER A 287 -12.93 20.83 16.59
CA SER A 287 -12.86 21.78 17.71
C SER A 287 -12.97 21.09 19.09
N ARG A 288 -13.38 19.82 19.10
CA ARG A 288 -13.65 19.01 20.30
C ARG A 288 -12.42 18.34 20.90
N PHE A 289 -11.26 18.46 20.25
CA PHE A 289 -10.02 17.82 20.70
C PHE A 289 -8.78 18.62 20.29
N THR A 290 -7.67 18.36 20.98
CA THR A 290 -6.39 19.02 20.77
C THR A 290 -5.26 18.00 20.61
N THR A 291 -4.04 18.48 20.37
CA THR A 291 -2.85 17.64 20.31
C THR A 291 -2.64 16.90 21.64
N GLY A 292 -2.42 15.59 21.57
CA GLY A 292 -2.21 14.71 22.72
C GLY A 292 -3.46 13.99 23.20
N ASP A 293 -4.65 14.42 22.77
CA ASP A 293 -5.89 13.74 23.09
C ASP A 293 -5.95 12.34 22.45
N GLU A 294 -6.53 11.40 23.17
CA GLU A 294 -6.83 10.06 22.68
C GLU A 294 -8.26 10.01 22.14
N LEU A 295 -8.42 9.52 20.92
CA LEU A 295 -9.70 9.32 20.27
C LEU A 295 -9.90 7.84 19.94
N THR A 296 -11.14 7.38 20.07
CA THR A 296 -11.56 6.05 19.60
C THR A 296 -12.46 6.19 18.38
N LEU A 297 -12.00 5.70 17.23
CA LEU A 297 -12.77 5.60 16.00
C LEU A 297 -13.38 4.19 15.91
N ASP A 298 -14.69 4.08 16.05
CA ASP A 298 -15.43 2.86 15.75
C ASP A 298 -15.64 2.78 14.24
N LEU A 299 -15.00 1.81 13.60
CA LEU A 299 -15.04 1.68 12.14
C LEU A 299 -16.31 0.98 11.65
N GLN A 300 -16.98 0.17 12.48
CA GLN A 300 -18.23 -0.47 12.09
C GLN A 300 -19.37 0.54 11.99
N ASN A 301 -19.42 1.45 12.97
CA ASN A 301 -20.45 2.47 13.06
C ASN A 301 -20.01 3.82 12.49
N LEU A 302 -18.72 3.99 12.19
CA LEU A 302 -18.10 5.24 11.74
C LEU A 302 -18.38 6.39 12.71
N THR A 303 -18.28 6.10 14.00
CA THR A 303 -18.45 7.08 15.08
C THR A 303 -17.12 7.37 15.75
N LEU A 304 -16.96 8.60 16.23
CA LEU A 304 -15.75 9.06 16.90
C LEU A 304 -16.08 9.42 18.34
N THR A 305 -15.26 8.92 19.26
CA THR A 305 -15.37 9.23 20.69
C THR A 305 -14.12 9.95 21.14
N GLY A 306 -14.29 11.10 21.78
CA GLY A 306 -13.23 11.94 22.30
C GLY A 306 -12.80 11.59 23.72
N PRO A 307 -11.91 12.42 24.31
CA PRO A 307 -11.47 12.26 25.68
C PRO A 307 -12.67 12.22 26.65
N GLY A 308 -12.66 11.28 27.59
CA GLY A 308 -13.73 11.14 28.58
C GLY A 308 -15.01 10.47 28.07
N GLY A 309 -15.05 9.97 26.83
CA GLY A 309 -16.20 9.24 26.29
C GLY A 309 -17.22 10.10 25.54
N GLU A 310 -16.91 11.37 25.29
CA GLU A 310 -17.80 12.31 24.61
C GLU A 310 -17.92 11.98 23.10
N PRO A 311 -19.13 11.85 22.53
CA PRO A 311 -19.30 11.59 21.11
C PRO A 311 -18.95 12.83 20.27
N ILE A 312 -18.17 12.62 19.21
CA ILE A 312 -17.80 13.66 18.23
C ILE A 312 -18.55 13.40 16.92
N PRO A 313 -19.33 14.36 16.39
CA PRO A 313 -20.02 14.21 15.11
C PRO A 313 -19.04 13.95 13.95
N VAL A 314 -19.35 12.94 13.13
CA VAL A 314 -18.61 12.56 11.92
C VAL A 314 -19.50 12.71 10.70
N GLU A 315 -18.98 13.30 9.63
CA GLU A 315 -19.66 13.33 8.34
C GLU A 315 -19.65 11.93 7.71
N ARG A 316 -20.80 11.49 7.20
CA ARG A 316 -20.95 10.14 6.67
C ARG A 316 -20.03 9.93 5.45
N PRO A 317 -19.01 9.05 5.53
CA PRO A 317 -18.13 8.81 4.40
C PRO A 317 -18.82 7.93 3.35
N PRO A 318 -18.22 7.80 2.15
CA PRO A 318 -18.67 6.83 1.16
C PRO A 318 -18.73 5.42 1.76
N ILE A 319 -19.78 4.68 1.45
CA ILE A 319 -19.99 3.33 1.99
C ILE A 319 -18.82 2.37 1.66
N THR A 320 -18.06 2.63 0.60
CA THR A 320 -16.92 1.80 0.19
C THR A 320 -15.65 2.09 0.98
N LEU A 321 -15.61 3.12 1.84
CA LEU A 321 -14.37 3.56 2.49
C LEU A 321 -13.64 2.43 3.24
N LEU A 322 -14.37 1.55 3.92
CA LEU A 322 -13.77 0.45 4.66
C LEU A 322 -13.30 -0.69 3.76
N ASP A 323 -13.96 -0.93 2.62
CA ASP A 323 -13.46 -1.87 1.61
C ASP A 323 -12.17 -1.33 0.98
N GLU A 324 -12.12 -0.02 0.74
CA GLU A 324 -10.94 0.66 0.21
C GLU A 324 -9.79 0.55 1.20
N TYR A 325 -10.04 0.80 2.49
CA TYR A 325 -9.04 0.66 3.54
C TYR A 325 -8.54 -0.78 3.66
N ARG A 326 -9.44 -1.78 3.69
CA ARG A 326 -9.10 -3.21 3.72
C ARG A 326 -8.21 -3.63 2.55
N ALA A 327 -8.49 -3.12 1.36
CA ALA A 327 -7.70 -3.39 0.16
C ALA A 327 -6.34 -2.66 0.13
N GLY A 328 -6.00 -1.88 1.18
CA GLY A 328 -4.80 -1.06 1.21
C GLY A 328 -4.87 0.16 0.28
N GLY A 329 -6.08 0.61 -0.04
CA GLY A 329 -6.36 1.79 -0.88
C GLY A 329 -7.44 1.55 -1.92
N ARG A 330 -8.15 2.63 -2.28
CA ARG A 330 -9.24 2.61 -3.28
C ARG A 330 -8.79 2.10 -4.64
N LEU A 331 -7.59 2.47 -5.09
CA LEU A 331 -7.04 1.98 -6.37
C LEU A 331 -6.85 0.45 -6.36
N ASN A 332 -6.35 -0.12 -5.26
CA ASN A 332 -6.19 -1.56 -5.13
C ASN A 332 -7.54 -2.27 -5.14
N LEU A 333 -8.56 -1.72 -4.46
CA LEU A 333 -9.93 -2.24 -4.48
C LEU A 333 -10.48 -2.26 -5.92
N ILE A 334 -10.32 -1.16 -6.67
CA ILE A 334 -10.82 -1.07 -8.06
C ILE A 334 -10.16 -2.13 -8.95
N ILE A 335 -8.84 -2.28 -8.85
CA ILE A 335 -8.08 -3.27 -9.63
C ILE A 335 -8.55 -4.69 -9.28
N GLY A 336 -8.62 -5.02 -7.99
CA GLY A 336 -9.04 -6.33 -7.54
C GLY A 336 -10.51 -6.66 -7.87
N ARG A 337 -11.44 -5.70 -7.74
CA ARG A 337 -12.84 -5.89 -8.17
C ARG A 337 -12.94 -6.12 -9.67
N SER A 338 -12.14 -5.39 -10.47
CA SER A 338 -12.09 -5.59 -11.92
C SER A 338 -11.58 -6.98 -12.28
N LEU A 339 -10.54 -7.46 -11.58
CA LEU A 339 -10.03 -8.82 -11.72
C LEU A 339 -11.08 -9.88 -11.35
N THR A 340 -11.76 -9.72 -10.21
CA THR A 340 -12.84 -10.62 -9.80
C THR A 340 -13.96 -10.68 -10.83
N ARG A 341 -14.42 -9.53 -11.34
CA ARG A 341 -15.43 -9.48 -12.41
C ARG A 341 -14.97 -10.20 -13.67
N ALA A 342 -13.73 -9.96 -14.10
CA ALA A 342 -13.17 -10.62 -15.28
C ALA A 342 -13.12 -12.16 -15.10
N ALA A 343 -12.69 -12.63 -13.93
CA ALA A 343 -12.64 -14.04 -13.58
C ALA A 343 -14.04 -14.67 -13.52
N CYS A 344 -15.03 -13.99 -12.90
CA CYS A 344 -16.42 -14.44 -12.91
C CYS A 344 -16.99 -14.57 -14.33
N LYS A 345 -16.71 -13.59 -15.21
CA LYS A 345 -17.10 -13.63 -16.61
C LYS A 345 -16.45 -14.81 -17.34
N ALA A 346 -15.15 -15.03 -17.17
CA ALA A 346 -14.43 -16.14 -17.79
C ALA A 346 -14.95 -17.52 -17.34
N LEU A 347 -15.39 -17.64 -16.08
CA LEU A 347 -15.97 -18.85 -15.51
C LEU A 347 -17.50 -18.96 -15.68
N ASN A 348 -18.14 -17.99 -16.35
CA ASN A 348 -19.59 -17.91 -16.52
C ASN A 348 -20.38 -18.07 -15.20
N ARG A 349 -19.99 -17.31 -14.16
CA ARG A 349 -20.62 -17.34 -12.83
C ARG A 349 -20.91 -15.91 -12.32
N PRO A 350 -21.87 -15.74 -11.39
CA PRO A 350 -22.19 -14.42 -10.83
C PRO A 350 -21.01 -13.85 -10.02
N GLU A 351 -20.95 -12.51 -9.93
CA GLU A 351 -20.04 -11.81 -9.00
C GLU A 351 -20.44 -12.10 -7.54
N PRO A 352 -19.47 -12.25 -6.62
CA PRO A 352 -19.77 -12.46 -5.21
C PRO A 352 -20.29 -11.17 -4.54
N ALA A 353 -21.31 -11.31 -3.69
CA ALA A 353 -21.91 -10.21 -2.92
C ALA A 353 -21.08 -9.85 -1.66
N ILE A 354 -19.76 -9.68 -1.82
CA ILE A 354 -18.84 -9.39 -0.71
C ILE A 354 -18.40 -7.93 -0.63
N PHE A 355 -18.52 -7.19 -1.74
CA PHE A 355 -18.13 -5.79 -1.81
C PHE A 355 -19.35 -4.92 -1.54
N ARG A 356 -19.16 -3.81 -0.83
CA ARG A 356 -20.23 -2.82 -0.62
C ARG A 356 -20.63 -2.21 -1.97
N GLU A 357 -21.93 -2.15 -2.21
CA GLU A 357 -22.53 -1.70 -3.48
C GLU A 357 -22.97 -0.25 -3.40
N ILE A 358 -22.48 0.57 -4.33
CA ILE A 358 -22.85 1.98 -4.43
C ILE A 358 -24.21 2.09 -5.11
N THR A 359 -25.19 2.65 -4.41
CA THR A 359 -26.45 3.09 -5.02
C THR A 359 -26.25 4.48 -5.61
N ASN A 360 -26.14 4.57 -6.94
CA ASN A 360 -26.09 5.86 -7.62
C ASN A 360 -27.44 6.57 -7.53
N PRO A 361 -27.47 7.89 -7.26
CA PRO A 361 -28.71 8.64 -7.22
C PRO A 361 -29.42 8.57 -8.58
N GLN A 362 -30.72 8.31 -8.56
CA GLN A 362 -31.56 8.33 -9.75
C GLN A 362 -32.15 9.73 -9.93
N PRO A 363 -32.23 10.25 -11.17
CA PRO A 363 -32.91 11.53 -11.40
C PRO A 363 -34.39 11.42 -11.01
N GLY A 364 -34.94 12.50 -10.49
CA GLY A 364 -36.39 12.61 -10.34
C GLY A 364 -37.10 12.57 -11.71
N PRO A 365 -38.38 12.19 -11.78
CA PRO A 365 -39.16 12.24 -13.01
C PRO A 365 -39.08 13.62 -13.67
N GLY A 366 -38.62 13.67 -14.93
CA GLY A 366 -38.48 14.92 -15.70
C GLY A 366 -37.31 15.81 -15.28
N GLN A 367 -36.45 15.40 -14.34
CA GLN A 367 -35.30 16.19 -13.91
C GLN A 367 -34.25 16.27 -15.02
N PRO A 368 -33.88 17.47 -15.50
CA PRO A 368 -32.81 17.61 -16.47
C PRO A 368 -31.44 17.41 -15.81
N TYR A 369 -30.49 16.87 -16.58
CA TYR A 369 -29.10 16.80 -16.17
C TYR A 369 -28.35 18.09 -16.51
N THR A 370 -27.46 18.51 -15.61
CA THR A 370 -26.45 19.54 -15.87
C THR A 370 -25.44 19.03 -16.91
N LEU A 371 -24.66 19.94 -17.53
CA LEU A 371 -23.62 19.53 -18.49
C LEU A 371 -22.59 18.58 -17.87
N ALA A 372 -22.17 18.83 -16.63
CA ALA A 372 -21.22 18.00 -15.91
C ALA A 372 -21.74 16.59 -15.57
N GLN A 373 -23.07 16.39 -15.49
CA GLN A 373 -23.67 15.06 -15.30
C GLN A 373 -23.85 14.30 -16.62
N LYS A 374 -23.80 14.99 -17.76
CA LYS A 374 -23.93 14.41 -19.10
C LYS A 374 -22.59 13.95 -19.69
N MET A 375 -21.52 14.66 -19.35
CA MET A 375 -20.13 14.28 -19.66
C MET A 375 -19.70 13.15 -18.74
#